data_AF-A0A0B1U5Z0-F1
#
_entry.id   AF-A0A0B1U5Z0-F1
#
_cell.length_a   1.000
_cell.length_b   1.000
_cell.length_c   1.000
_cell.angle_alpha   90.00
_cell.angle_beta   90.00
_cell.angle_gamma   90.00
#
_symmetry.space_group_name_H-M   'P 1'
#
loop_
_entity.id
_entity.type
_entity.pdbx_description
1 polymer ?
#
loop_
_entity_poly.entity_id
_entity_poly.type
_entity_poly.pdbx_seq_one_letter_code
_entity_poly.pdbx_strand_id
1 'polypeptide(L)' 'MGAFSIWHWLVVLGVVLIIFGPSKLPSLGHDLGKAIRGFKDSMEAKNITPAETDVEQKRP' A
#
# COMPACT_ATOMS: atom_id res chain seq x y z
N MET A 1 0.48 -8.29 -31.92
CA MET A 1 0.14 -6.89 -31.57
C MET A 1 0.04 -6.79 -30.04
N GLY A 2 1.10 -7.02 -29.27
CA GLY A 2 2.20 -6.09 -29.02
C GLY A 2 1.95 -5.16 -27.81
N ALA A 3 0.68 -4.91 -27.46
CA ALA A 3 0.29 -3.91 -26.46
C ALA A 3 0.47 -4.33 -24.98
N PHE A 4 0.79 -5.60 -24.71
CA PHE A 4 0.99 -6.12 -23.34
C PHE A 4 2.43 -6.54 -23.04
N SER A 5 3.39 -6.13 -23.87
CA SER A 5 4.79 -6.41 -23.59
C SER A 5 5.27 -5.57 -22.42
N ILE A 6 5.89 -6.21 -21.42
CA ILE A 6 6.53 -5.58 -20.27
C ILE A 6 7.45 -4.41 -20.67
N TRP A 7 8.01 -4.47 -21.88
CA TRP A 7 8.83 -3.41 -22.47
C TRP A 7 8.08 -2.08 -22.67
N HIS A 8 6.78 -2.12 -23.01
CA HIS A 8 5.97 -0.91 -23.15
C HIS A 8 5.79 -0.20 -21.81
N TRP A 9 5.50 -0.96 -20.75
CA TRP A 9 5.34 -0.41 -19.40
C TRP A 9 6.64 0.22 -18.89
N LEU A 10 7.81 -0.34 -19.19
CA LEU A 10 9.10 0.28 -18.86
C LEU A 10 9.29 1.65 -19.52
N VAL A 11 8.95 1.77 -20.81
CA VAL A 11 9.05 3.04 -21.55
C VAL A 11 8.07 4.08 -21.00
N VAL A 12 6.82 3.67 -20.75
CA VAL A 12 5.79 4.56 -20.18
C VAL A 12 6.21 5.03 -18.79
N LEU A 13 6.71 4.14 -17.94
CA LEU A 13 7.23 4.49 -16.61
C LEU A 13 8.38 5.50 -16.73
N GLY A 14 9.30 5.28 -17.68
CA GLY A 14 10.40 6.20 -17.97
C GLY A 14 9.94 7.59 -18.40
N VAL A 15 8.94 7.69 -19.28
CA VAL A 15 8.38 8.98 -19.72
C VAL A 15 7.68 9.70 -18.56
N VAL A 16 6.89 8.98 -17.77
CA VAL A 16 6.22 9.56 -16.59
C VAL A 16 7.24 10.08 -15.59
N LEU A 17 8.32 9.34 -15.36
CA LEU A 17 9.44 9.76 -14.51
C LEU A 17 10.12 11.04 -14.99
N ILE A 18 10.27 11.22 -16.31
CA ILE A 18 10.88 12.43 -16.88
C ILE A 18 9.96 13.64 -16.69
N ILE A 19 8.65 13.48 -16.87
CA ILE A 19 7.67 14.57 -16.75
C ILE A 19 7.47 14.98 -15.29
N PHE A 20 7.30 14.01 -14.40
CA PHE A 20 7.08 14.27 -12.97
C PHE A 20 8.39 14.56 -12.22
N GLY A 21 9.52 14.08 -12.73
CA GLY A 21 10.81 14.10 -12.06
C GLY A 21 10.92 13.01 -10.98
N PRO A 22 12.06 12.30 -10.88
CA PRO A 22 12.26 11.23 -9.89
C PRO A 22 12.22 11.75 -8.45
N SER A 23 12.42 13.05 -8.21
CA SER A 23 12.38 13.64 -6.87
C SER A 23 10.97 13.78 -6.30
N LYS A 24 9.92 13.76 -7.14
CA LYS A 24 8.52 13.90 -6.70
C LYS A 24 7.84 12.58 -6.38
N LEU A 25 8.34 11.46 -6.93
CA LEU A 25 7.79 10.13 -6.65
C LEU A 25 7.99 9.66 -5.20
N PRO A 26 9.14 9.86 -4.54
CA PRO A 26 9.33 9.44 -3.15
C PRO A 26 8.43 10.19 -2.18
N SER A 27 8.24 11.51 -2.37
CA SER A 27 7.37 12.30 -1.50
C SER A 27 5.90 11.89 -1.64
N LEU A 28 5.41 11.76 -2.88
CA LEU A 28 4.05 11.31 -3.15
C LEU A 28 3.84 9.85 -2.74
N GLY A 29 4.83 8.98 -2.99
CA GLY A 29 4.81 7.58 -2.59
C GLY A 29 4.85 7.38 -1.07
N HIS A 30 5.53 8.26 -0.33
CA HIS A 30 5.56 8.21 1.13
C HIS A 30 4.21 8.58 1.74
N ASP A 31 3.55 9.62 1.22
CA ASP A 31 2.24 10.06 1.70
C ASP A 31 1.14 9.06 1.34
N LEU A 32 1.14 8.55 0.10
CA LEU A 32 0.24 7.47 -0.33
C LEU A 32 0.55 6.17 0.42
N GLY A 33 1.82 5.86 0.62
CA GLY A 33 2.28 4.66 1.33
C GLY A 33 1.83 4.65 2.79
N LYS A 34 1.89 5.80 3.48
CA LYS A 34 1.34 5.96 4.84
C LYS A 34 -0.17 5.74 4.88
N ALA A 35 -0.91 6.33 3.93
CA ALA A 35 -2.36 6.18 3.85
C ALA A 35 -2.76 4.71 3.58
N ILE A 36 -2.10 4.05 2.63
CA ILE A 36 -2.32 2.65 2.28
C ILE A 36 -1.91 1.74 3.45
N ARG A 37 -0.82 2.05 4.15
CA ARG A 37 -0.38 1.28 5.33
C ARG A 37 -1.39 1.36 6.47
N GLY A 38 -1.87 2.57 6.81
CA GLY A 38 -2.92 2.73 7.81
C GLY A 38 -4.24 2.05 7.41
N PHE A 39 -4.58 2.07 6.11
CA PHE A 39 -5.72 1.33 5.57
C PHE A 39 -5.52 -0.19 5.70
N LYS A 40 -4.33 -0.70 5.36
CA LYS A 40 -3.98 -2.12 5.52
C LYS A 40 -4.03 -2.54 6.97
N ASP A 41 -3.41 -1.77 7.86
CA ASP A 41 -3.37 -2.04 9.30
C ASP A 41 -4.80 -2.06 9.89
N SER A 42 -5.70 -1.18 9.42
CA SER A 42 -7.11 -1.18 9.83
C SER A 42 -7.92 -2.35 9.25
N MET A 43 -7.60 -2.78 8.03
CA MET A 43 -8.22 -3.95 7.39
C MET A 43 -7.72 -5.27 7.96
N GLU A 44 -6.46 -5.31 8.38
CA GLU A 44 -5.79 -6.44 9.01
C GLU A 44 -6.21 -6.57 10.48
N ALA A 45 -6.33 -5.46 11.22
CA ALA A 45 -6.95 -5.43 12.56
C ALA A 45 -8.42 -5.89 12.56
N LYS A 46 -9.10 -5.79 11.41
CA LYS A 46 -10.44 -6.38 11.21
C LYS A 46 -10.42 -7.90 10.93
N ASN A 47 -9.26 -8.51 10.69
CA ASN A 47 -9.08 -9.93 10.37
C ASN A 47 -8.16 -10.71 11.34
N ILE A 48 -7.61 -10.07 12.37
CA ILE A 48 -6.94 -10.69 13.53
C ILE A 48 -7.24 -9.75 14.71
N THR A 49 -8.13 -10.07 15.65
CA THR A 49 -8.04 -11.19 16.59
C THR A 49 -9.42 -11.47 17.24
N PRO A 50 -10.06 -12.63 17.01
CA PRO A 50 -11.09 -13.18 17.90
C PRO A 50 -10.52 -13.87 19.16
N ALA A 51 -9.24 -13.73 19.48
CA ALA A 51 -8.53 -14.64 20.39
C ALA A 51 -7.84 -14.01 21.62
N GLU A 52 -8.13 -12.76 22.01
CA GLU A 52 -7.63 -12.27 23.31
C GLU A 52 -8.53 -11.21 23.94
N THR A 53 -9.71 -11.64 24.37
CA THR A 53 -10.50 -10.89 25.38
C THR A 53 -11.23 -11.83 26.36
N ASP A 54 -10.86 -13.11 26.44
CA ASP A 54 -11.43 -14.06 27.43
C ASP A 54 -10.49 -14.32 28.62
N VAL A 55 -9.76 -13.29 29.07
CA VAL A 55 -9.05 -13.33 30.36
C VAL A 55 -9.36 -12.07 31.16
N GLU A 56 -10.64 -11.72 31.35
CA GLU A 56 -11.07 -10.83 32.46
C GLU A 56 -12.60 -10.81 32.68
N GLN A 57 -13.32 -11.94 32.54
CA GLN A 57 -14.74 -11.97 32.92
C GLN A 57 -15.21 -13.33 33.44
N LYS A 58 -14.57 -13.85 34.50
CA LYS A 58 -15.25 -14.79 35.41
C LYS A 58 -14.63 -14.86 36.80
N ARG A 59 -14.75 -13.75 37.55
CA ARG A 59 -14.62 -13.77 39.01
C ARG A 59 -15.77 -13.03 39.70
N PRO A 60 -16.95 -13.65 39.82
CA PRO A 60 -17.79 -13.53 41.00
C PRO A 60 -17.46 -14.65 42.02
#